data_AF-F3GKF2-F1
#
_entry.id   AF-F3GKF2-F1
#
_cell.length_a   1.000
_cell.length_b   1.000
_cell.length_c   1.000
_cell.angle_alpha   90.00
_cell.angle_beta   90.00
_cell.angle_gamma   90.00
#
_symmetry.space_group_name_H-M   'P 1'
#
loop_
_entity.id
_entity.type
_entity.pdbx_description
1 polymer ?
#
loop_
_entity_poly.entity_id
_entity_poly.type
_entity_poly.pdbx_seq_one_letter_code
_entity_poly.pdbx_strand_id
1 'polypeptide(L)' 'MSKNVRADSLSLLLFTLRSGKLMAINLLKVSEIIPCPPLTHLPESHPHVKGIATLRGSSLSVIDLSRAIGEGTA' A
#
# COMPACT_ATOMS: atom_id res chain seq x y z
N MET A 1 -24.33 19.80 -30.54
CA MET A 1 -24.19 19.77 -29.06
C MET A 1 -23.10 18.77 -28.69
N SER A 2 -21.83 19.21 -28.64
CA SER A 2 -20.72 18.35 -28.23
C SER A 2 -20.62 18.35 -26.71
N LYS A 3 -21.15 17.31 -26.05
CA LYS A 3 -20.80 17.01 -24.66
C LYS A 3 -19.34 16.55 -24.66
N ASN A 4 -18.44 17.46 -24.36
CA ASN A 4 -17.06 17.11 -24.04
C ASN A 4 -17.09 16.50 -22.63
N VAL A 5 -17.20 15.17 -22.57
CA VAL A 5 -16.93 14.43 -21.33
C VAL A 5 -15.46 14.68 -21.04
N ARG A 6 -15.17 15.51 -20.02
CA ARG A 6 -13.81 15.57 -19.47
C ARG A 6 -13.45 14.14 -19.09
N ALA A 7 -12.42 13.58 -19.72
CA ALA A 7 -11.82 12.35 -19.23
C ALA A 7 -11.37 12.65 -17.79
N ASP A 8 -12.02 12.03 -16.81
CA ASP A 8 -11.65 12.20 -15.42
C ASP A 8 -10.15 11.86 -15.29
N SER A 9 -9.35 12.86 -14.95
CA SER A 9 -7.90 12.73 -14.88
C SER A 9 -7.58 11.95 -13.61
N LEU A 10 -7.17 10.70 -13.78
CA LEU A 10 -6.84 9.83 -12.66
C LEU A 10 -5.53 10.27 -12.01
N SER A 11 -5.59 10.63 -10.72
CA SER A 11 -4.39 10.93 -9.94
C SER A 11 -3.87 9.66 -9.27
N LEU A 12 -2.61 9.32 -9.54
CA LEU A 12 -1.97 8.08 -9.12
C LEU A 12 -0.71 8.36 -8.30
N LEU A 13 -0.49 7.60 -7.23
CA LEU A 13 0.82 7.45 -6.60
C LEU A 13 1.58 6.36 -7.33
N LEU A 14 2.75 6.72 -7.86
CA LEU A 14 3.70 5.78 -8.45
C LEU A 14 4.74 5.35 -7.41
N PHE A 15 5.05 4.06 -7.35
CA PHE A 15 6.07 3.51 -6.44
C PHE A 15 6.69 2.26 -7.03
N THR A 16 7.83 1.84 -6.49
CA THR A 16 8.51 0.59 -6.84
C THR A 16 8.65 -0.29 -5.61
N LEU A 17 8.69 -1.60 -5.84
CA LEU A 17 8.99 -2.61 -4.82
C LEU A 17 10.36 -3.22 -5.10
N ARG A 18 10.67 -4.35 -4.42
CA ARG A 18 11.98 -5.01 -4.51
C ARG A 18 12.38 -5.40 -5.94
N SER A 19 11.41 -5.76 -6.78
CA SER A 19 11.66 -6.13 -8.19
C SER A 19 12.08 -4.95 -9.08
N GLY A 20 11.93 -3.71 -8.61
CA GLY A 20 12.11 -2.51 -9.42
C GLY A 20 10.95 -2.22 -10.39
N LYS A 21 9.92 -3.08 -10.43
CA LYS A 21 8.74 -2.87 -11.25
C LYS A 21 7.96 -1.64 -10.78
N LEU A 22 7.64 -0.76 -11.73
CA LEU A 22 6.81 0.42 -11.47
C LEU A 22 5.35 0.00 -11.25
N MET A 23 4.79 0.44 -10.13
CA MET A 23 3.41 0.19 -9.72
C MET A 23 2.69 1.51 -9.44
N ALA A 24 1.35 1.44 -9.43
CA ALA A 24 0.51 2.60 -9.19
C ALA A 24 -0.68 2.26 -8.28
N ILE A 25 -1.06 3.20 -7.44
CA ILE A 25 -2.31 3.17 -6.68
C ILE A 25 -3.04 4.49 -6.85
N ASN A 26 -4.38 4.45 -6.88
CA ASN A 26 -5.20 5.66 -6.92
C ASN A 26 -4.96 6.50 -5.65
N LEU A 27 -4.71 7.81 -5.80
CA LEU A 27 -4.53 8.71 -4.66
C LEU A 27 -5.74 8.77 -3.73
N LEU A 28 -6.95 8.52 -4.23
CA LEU A 28 -8.16 8.42 -3.39
C LEU A 28 -8.11 7.25 -2.41
N LYS A 29 -7.25 6.25 -2.63
CA LYS A 29 -7.03 5.12 -1.71
C LYS A 29 -5.84 5.33 -0.78
N VAL A 30 -5.12 6.46 -0.88
CA VAL A 30 -3.94 6.76 -0.07
C VAL A 30 -4.33 7.77 1.00
N SER A 31 -4.28 7.37 2.26
CA SER A 31 -4.58 8.29 3.38
C SER A 31 -3.36 9.13 3.76
N GLU A 32 -2.17 8.53 3.82
CA GLU A 32 -0.91 9.22 4.10
C GLU A 32 0.30 8.38 3.66
N ILE A 33 1.44 9.04 3.47
CA ILE A 33 2.73 8.41 3.17
C ILE A 33 3.69 8.78 4.29
N ILE A 34 4.07 7.80 5.10
CA ILE A 34 4.94 7.97 6.26
C ILE A 34 6.03 6.90 6.28
N PRO A 35 7.18 7.14 6.95
CA PRO A 35 8.10 6.08 7.30
C PRO A 35 7.39 5.00 8.13
N CYS A 36 7.72 3.72 7.87
CA CYS A 36 7.12 2.61 8.61
C CYS A 36 7.44 2.72 10.11
N PRO A 37 6.43 2.85 10.99
CA PRO A 37 6.66 2.87 12.43
C PRO A 37 7.16 1.51 12.96
N PRO A 38 7.63 1.45 14.21
CA PRO A 38 7.93 0.17 14.87
C PRO A 38 6.71 -0.75 14.84
N LEU A 39 6.94 -2.03 14.50
CA LEU A 39 5.89 -3.02 14.39
C LEU A 39 5.85 -3.92 15.63
N THR A 40 4.63 -4.18 16.11
CA THR A 40 4.36 -5.19 17.13
C THR A 40 4.02 -6.51 16.44
N HIS A 41 4.62 -7.62 16.90
CA HIS A 41 4.35 -8.94 16.34
C HIS A 41 2.87 -9.34 16.57
N LEU A 42 2.22 -9.86 15.54
CA LEU A 42 0.85 -10.37 15.62
C LEU A 42 0.89 -11.91 15.56
N PRO A 43 0.65 -12.62 16.69
CA PRO A 43 0.58 -14.07 16.71
C PRO A 43 -0.46 -14.62 15.74
N GLU A 44 -0.20 -15.80 15.16
CA GLU A 44 -1.12 -16.52 14.26
C GLU A 44 -1.60 -15.70 13.05
N SER A 45 -0.86 -14.66 12.67
CA SER A 45 -1.19 -13.82 11.53
C SER A 45 -0.82 -14.49 10.21
N HIS A 46 -1.44 -13.99 9.13
CA HIS A 46 -1.12 -14.43 7.77
C HIS A 46 0.39 -14.24 7.49
N PRO A 47 1.08 -15.15 6.77
CA PRO A 47 2.52 -15.06 6.49
C PRO A 47 3.03 -13.77 5.81
N HIS A 48 2.10 -12.99 5.25
CA HIS A 48 2.38 -11.71 4.59
C HIS A 48 2.25 -10.52 5.54
N VAL A 49 1.72 -10.71 6.75
CA VAL A 49 1.63 -9.68 7.78
C VAL A 49 2.99 -9.52 8.43
N LYS A 50 3.50 -8.29 8.43
CA LYS A 50 4.74 -7.90 9.11
C LYS A 50 4.52 -7.59 10.58
N GLY A 51 3.30 -7.22 10.96
CA GLY A 51 2.88 -6.92 12.32
C GLY A 51 1.81 -5.83 12.36
N ILE A 52 1.63 -5.24 13.54
CA ILE A 52 0.74 -4.11 13.79
C ILE A 52 1.57 -2.85 14.04
N ALA A 53 1.25 -1.76 13.35
CA ALA A 53 1.73 -0.42 13.68
C ALA A 53 0.66 0.35 14.45
N THR A 54 1.06 1.25 15.34
CA THR A 54 0.13 2.19 15.98
C THR A 54 0.30 3.56 15.34
N LEU A 55 -0.79 4.11 14.79
CA LEU A 55 -0.80 5.41 14.15
C LEU A 55 -1.92 6.26 14.76
N ARG A 56 -1.54 7.36 15.43
CA ARG A 56 -2.45 8.26 16.15
C ARG A 56 -3.39 7.50 17.12
N GLY A 57 -2.86 6.49 17.83
CA GLY A 57 -3.63 5.66 18.76
C GLY A 57 -4.48 4.56 18.13
N SER A 58 -4.49 4.45 16.79
CA SER A 58 -5.19 3.39 16.06
C SER A 58 -4.23 2.28 15.63
N SER A 59 -4.62 1.03 15.82
CA SER A 59 -3.85 -0.13 15.36
C SER A 59 -4.11 -0.42 13.89
N LEU A 60 -3.04 -0.51 13.10
CA LEU A 60 -3.07 -0.79 11.66
C LEU A 60 -2.22 -2.02 11.36
N SER A 61 -2.80 -2.99 10.64
CA SER A 61 -2.06 -4.13 10.14
C SER A 61 -1.15 -3.73 8.99
N VAL A 62 0.13 -4.06 9.11
CA VAL A 62 1.15 -3.80 8.08
C VAL A 62 1.47 -5.10 7.37
N ILE A 63 1.37 -5.09 6.04
CA ILE A 63 1.68 -6.25 5.19
C ILE A 63 2.92 -6.00 4.35
N ASP A 64 3.67 -7.06 4.06
CA ASP A 64 4.71 -7.05 3.02
C ASP A 64 4.02 -7.13 1.66
N LEU A 65 3.90 -5.99 0.99
CA LEU A 65 3.23 -5.93 -0.29
C LEU A 65 3.93 -6.77 -1.37
N SER A 66 5.27 -6.87 -1.33
CA SER A 66 6.01 -7.66 -2.32
C SER A 66 5.65 -9.14 -2.20
N ARG A 67 5.56 -9.66 -0.97
CA ARG A 67 5.08 -11.03 -0.72
C ARG A 67 3.61 -11.20 -1.10
N ALA A 68 2.76 -10.24 -0.74
CA ALA A 68 1.32 -10.32 -0.96
C ALA A 68 0.92 -10.38 -2.44
N ILE A 69 1.70 -9.77 -3.34
CA ILE A 69 1.44 -9.80 -4.79
C ILE A 69 2.24 -10.88 -5.53
N GLY A 70 2.97 -11.75 -4.82
CA GLY A 70 3.76 -12.83 -5.42
C GLY A 70 5.13 -12.42 -5.95
N GLU A 71 5.67 -11.27 -5.54
CA GLU A 71 7.05 -10.82 -5.86
C GLU A 71 8.08 -11.22 -4.79
N GLY A 72 7.64 -11.87 -3.71
CA GLY A 72 8.55 -12.41 -2.70
C GLY A 72 9.32 -13.63 -3.23
N THR A 73 10.64 -13.62 -3.10
CA THR A 73 11.42 -14.87 -3.20
C THR A 73 10.96 -15.81 -2.09
N ALA A 74 10.63 -17.06 -2.48
CA ALA A 74 10.29 -18.14 -1.55
C ALA A 74 11.32 -18.26 -0.41
#